data_AF-A0A645FL96-F1
#
_entry.id   AF-A0A645FL96-F1
#
_cell.length_a   1.000
_cell.length_b   1.000
_cell.length_c   1.000
_cell.angle_alpha   90.00
_cell.angle_beta   90.00
_cell.angle_gamma   90.00
#
_symmetry.space_group_name_H-M   'P 1'
#
loop_
_entity.id
_entity.type
_entity.pdbx_description
1 polymer ?
#
loop_
_entity_poly.entity_id
_entity_poly.type
_entity_poly.pdbx_seq_one_letter_code
_entity_poly.pdbx_strand_id
1 'polypeptide(L)' 'MSESLAISENGKIIILIVPDKDVLKENGLGDQDMNTLFQDVIAKVNTQLPSYSRITSFRLQEEEFEKTPKRSIRRFKYI' A
#
# COMPACT_ATOMS: atom_id res chain seq x y z
N MET A 1 -13.41 3.28 0.74
CA MET A 1 -12.78 2.04 1.23
C MET A 1 -11.30 2.09 0.87
N SER A 2 -10.39 1.98 1.83
CA SER A 2 -8.96 1.90 1.53
C SER A 2 -8.57 0.48 1.15
N GLU A 3 -7.87 0.31 0.02
CA GLU A 3 -7.38 -0.99 -0.42
C GLU A 3 -5.85 -1.01 -0.37
N SER A 4 -5.28 -2.16 -0.04
CA SER A 4 -3.83 -2.34 -0.04
C SER A 4 -3.44 -3.70 -0.57
N LEU A 5 -2.33 -3.77 -1.32
CA LEU A 5 -1.79 -4.98 -1.90
C LEU A 5 -0.29 -5.06 -1.66
N ALA A 6 0.18 -6.12 -1.01
CA ALA A 6 1.60 -6.42 -0.92
C ALA A 6 2.06 -7.19 -2.15
N ILE A 7 3.14 -6.72 -2.79
CA ILE A 7 3.77 -7.31 -3.96
C ILE A 7 5.25 -7.56 -3.65
N SER A 8 5.85 -8.53 -4.34
CA SER A 8 7.28 -8.83 -4.22
C SER A 8 7.96 -8.52 -5.54
N GLU A 9 8.76 -7.46 -5.57
CA GLU A 9 9.48 -6.99 -6.75
C GLU A 9 10.99 -7.08 -6.49
N ASN A 10 11.73 -7.79 -7.36
CA ASN A 10 13.20 -7.90 -7.26
C ASN A 10 13.71 -8.39 -5.88
N GLY A 11 12.98 -9.29 -5.23
CA GLY A 11 13.33 -9.82 -3.90
C GLY A 11 13.05 -8.86 -2.73
N LYS A 12 12.31 -7.77 -3.00
CA LYS A 12 11.88 -6.79 -1.99
C LYS A 12 10.35 -6.76 -1.93
N ILE A 13 9.81 -6.59 -0.73
CA ILE A 13 8.37 -6.44 -0.55
C ILE A 13 8.00 -4.96 -0.69
N ILE A 14 7.08 -4.67 -1.59
CA ILE A 14 6.52 -3.33 -1.82
C ILE A 14 5.03 -3.37 -1.53
N ILE A 15 4.49 -2.40 -0.81
CA ILE A 15 3.05 -2.29 -0.57
C ILE A 15 2.45 -1.24 -1.50
N LEU A 16 1.48 -1.63 -2.32
CA LEU A 16 0.62 -0.72 -3.06
C LEU A 16 -0.58 -0.35 -2.19
N ILE A 17 -0.88 0.94 -2.07
CA ILE A 17 -1.95 1.45 -1.21
C ILE A 17 -2.81 2.40 -2.02
N VAL A 18 -4.11 2.17 -2.03
CA VAL A 18 -5.11 3.10 -2.59
C VAL A 18 -5.73 3.86 -1.43
N PRO A 19 -5.27 5.10 -1.15
CA PRO A 19 -5.87 5.93 -0.12
C PRO A 19 -7.29 6.31 -0.51
N ASP A 20 -8.11 6.52 0.50
CA ASP A 20 -9.49 6.94 0.27
C ASP A 20 -9.51 8.40 -0.22
N LYS A 21 -10.08 8.63 -1.40
CA LYS A 21 -10.11 9.96 -2.03
C LYS A 21 -10.88 10.97 -1.18
N ASP A 22 -11.89 10.52 -0.46
CA ASP A 22 -12.65 11.36 0.47
C ASP A 22 -11.78 11.76 1.66
N VAL A 23 -11.00 10.82 2.22
CA VAL A 23 -10.07 11.10 3.33
C VAL A 23 -8.96 12.07 2.92
N LEU A 24 -8.41 11.91 1.70
CA LEU A 24 -7.41 12.83 1.14
C LEU A 24 -7.96 14.25 0.98
N LYS A 25 -9.19 14.37 0.46
CA LYS A 25 -9.87 15.67 0.31
C LYS A 25 -10.23 16.30 1.65
N GLU A 26 -10.74 15.51 2.58
CA GLU A 26 -11.32 16.00 3.83
C GLU A 26 -10.24 16.38 4.85
N ASN A 27 -9.13 15.64 4.88
CA ASN A 27 -8.05 15.93 5.82
C ASN A 27 -6.99 16.88 5.25
N GLY A 28 -7.02 17.17 3.94
CA GLY A 28 -5.98 18.00 3.29
C GLY A 28 -4.56 17.48 3.56
N LEU A 29 -4.43 16.19 3.89
CA LEU A 29 -3.17 15.56 4.24
C LEU A 29 -2.32 15.57 3.00
N GLY A 30 -1.30 16.41 2.99
CA GLY A 30 -0.29 16.38 1.96
C GLY A 30 0.40 15.02 1.97
N ASP A 31 0.99 14.63 0.85
CA ASP A 31 1.73 13.37 0.69
C ASP A 31 2.76 13.12 1.80
N GLN A 32 3.23 14.17 2.49
CA GLN A 32 4.18 14.10 3.61
C GLN A 32 3.59 13.47 4.88
N ASP A 33 2.36 13.79 5.27
CA ASP A 33 1.75 13.25 6.49
C ASP A 33 1.41 11.77 6.31
N MET A 34 0.88 11.42 5.13
CA MET A 34 0.68 10.03 4.74
C MET A 34 2.01 9.28 4.70
N ASN A 35 3.08 9.89 4.16
CA ASN A 35 4.40 9.27 4.15
C ASN A 35 4.86 8.90 5.56
N THR A 36 4.76 9.84 6.49
CA THR A 36 5.16 9.64 7.89
C THR A 36 4.34 8.52 8.53
N LEU A 37 3.02 8.53 8.35
CA LEU A 37 2.14 7.50 8.89
C LEU A 37 2.48 6.11 8.33
N PHE A 38 2.65 5.98 7.01
CA PHE A 38 2.99 4.70 6.38
C PHE A 38 4.39 4.23 6.75
N GLN A 39 5.37 5.13 6.87
CA GLN A 39 6.70 4.81 7.37
C GLN A 39 6.64 4.21 8.79
N ASP A 40 5.89 4.84 9.69
CA ASP A 40 5.70 4.36 11.07
C ASP A 40 5.01 2.99 11.10
N VAL A 41 3.96 2.81 10.30
CA VAL A 41 3.25 1.53 10.16
C VAL A 41 4.18 0.46 9.60
N ILE A 42 4.95 0.77 8.56
CA ILE A 42 5.92 -0.16 7.95
C ILE A 42 6.99 -0.54 8.96
N ALA A 43 7.52 0.42 9.73
CA ALA A 43 8.50 0.14 10.77
C ALA A 43 7.91 -0.82 11.82
N LYS A 44 6.69 -0.57 12.31
CA LYS A 44 5.98 -1.43 13.27
C LYS A 44 5.61 -2.80 12.72
N VAL A 45 5.38 -2.91 11.42
CA VAL A 45 5.12 -4.19 10.77
C VAL A 45 6.44 -4.94 10.58
N ASN A 46 7.50 -4.26 10.16
CA ASN A 46 8.84 -4.83 9.98
C ASN A 46 9.48 -5.30 11.30
N THR A 47 9.07 -4.77 12.45
CA THR A 47 9.50 -5.30 13.76
C THR A 47 8.82 -6.63 14.10
N GLN A 48 7.61 -6.87 13.59
CA GLN A 48 6.86 -8.11 13.77
C GLN A 48 7.16 -9.14 12.66
N LEU A 49 7.61 -8.67 11.50
CA LEU A 49 7.95 -9.52 10.37
C LEU A 49 9.42 -9.99 10.41
N PRO A 50 9.68 -11.24 10.00
CA PRO A 50 11.04 -11.73 9.85
C PRO A 50 11.76 -11.00 8.70
N SER A 51 13.10 -11.00 8.73
CA SER A 51 13.95 -10.19 7.84
C SER A 51 13.66 -10.34 6.34
N TYR A 52 13.22 -11.52 5.90
CA TYR A 52 12.87 -11.81 4.50
C TYR A 52 11.50 -11.26 4.08
N SER A 53 10.62 -10.95 5.04
CA SER A 53 9.30 -10.37 4.81
C SER A 53 9.24 -8.87 5.12
N ARG A 54 10.40 -8.22 5.26
CA ARG A 54 10.44 -6.79 5.51
C ARG A 54 9.95 -6.02 4.30
N ILE A 55 8.97 -5.18 4.54
CA ILE A 55 8.48 -4.20 3.58
C ILE A 55 9.61 -3.20 3.37
N THR A 56 10.06 -3.11 2.13
CA THR A 56 11.16 -2.23 1.73
C THR A 56 10.65 -0.87 1.31
N SER A 57 9.44 -0.80 0.73
CA SER A 57 8.85 0.46 0.29
C SER A 57 7.32 0.32 0.18
N PHE A 58 6.65 1.45 -0.03
CA PHE A 58 5.25 1.50 -0.38
C PHE A 58 5.03 2.49 -1.53
N ARG A 59 3.92 2.34 -2.24
CA ARG A 59 3.51 3.20 -3.34
C ARG A 59 2.03 3.51 -3.21
N LEU A 60 1.70 4.78 -3.21
CA LEU A 60 0.32 5.24 -3.26
C LEU A 60 -0.19 5.18 -4.70
N GLN A 61 -1.41 4.68 -4.87
CA GLN A 61 -2.11 4.53 -6.13
C GLN A 61 -3.36 5.39 -6.09
N GLU A 62 -3.49 6.33 -7.02
CA GLU A 62 -4.70 7.17 -7.12
C GLU A 62 -5.89 6.42 -7.72
N GLU A 63 -5.62 5.31 -8.40
CA GLU A 63 -6.62 4.44 -9.03
C GLU A 63 -6.89 3.20 -8.18
N GLU A 64 -8.17 2.81 -8.06
CA GLU A 64 -8.55 1.55 -7.42
C GLU A 64 -7.97 0.34 -8.15
N PHE A 65 -7.69 -0.73 -7.40
CA PHE A 65 -7.15 -1.93 -8.01
C PHE A 65 -8.16 -2.55 -8.98
N GLU A 66 -7.70 -2.96 -10.17
CA GLU A 66 -8.58 -3.58 -11.15
C GLU A 66 -9.16 -4.88 -10.59
N LYS A 67 -10.48 -4.99 -10.55
CA LYS A 67 -11.18 -6.17 -10.00
C LYS A 67 -11.58 -7.12 -11.13
N THR A 68 -11.59 -8.41 -10.81
CA THR A 68 -12.24 -9.43 -11.63
C THR A 68 -13.76 -9.28 -11.55
N PRO A 69 -14.54 -9.85 -12.49
CA PRO A 69 -16.00 -9.89 -12.38
C PRO A 69 -16.49 -10.52 -11.06
N LYS A 70 -15.65 -11.37 -10.44
CA LYS A 70 -15.87 -11.97 -9.12
C LYS A 70 -15.48 -11.05 -7.94
N ARG A 71 -15.27 -9.76 -8.17
CA ARG A 71 -14.87 -8.73 -7.18
C ARG A 71 -13.51 -8.94 -6.50
N SER A 72 -12.70 -9.90 -6.94
CA SER A 72 -11.33 -10.08 -6.43
C SER A 72 -10.34 -9.22 -7.18
N ILE A 73 -9.35 -8.64 -6.49
CA ILE A 73 -8.27 -7.84 -7.08
C ILE A 73 -7.46 -8.68 -8.09
N ARG A 74 -7.24 -8.15 -9.29
CA ARG A 74 -6.42 -8.75 -10.36
C ARG A 74 -4.94 -8.58 -10.05
N ARG A 75 -4.43 -9.36 -9.11
CA ARG A 75 -3.03 -9.30 -8.66
C ARG A 75 -2.02 -9.42 -9.80
N PHE A 76 -2.32 -10.19 -10.85
CA PHE A 76 -1.43 -10.38 -12.01
C PHE A 76 -1.05 -9.10 -12.75
N LYS A 77 -1.79 -8.00 -12.58
CA LYS A 77 -1.43 -6.69 -13.17
C LYS A 77 -0.36 -5.93 -12.38
N TYR A 78 -0.04 -6.39 -11.18
CA TYR A 78 0.80 -5.67 -10.23
C TYR A 78 2.00 -6.52 -9.75
N ILE A 79 2.32 -7.62 -10.46
CA ILE A 79 3.48 -8.52 -10.22
C ILE A 79 4.61 -8.14 -11.15
#